data_AF-A0A1G8RPU8-F1
#
_entry.id   AF-A0A1G8RPU8-F1
#
_cell.length_a   1.000
_cell.length_b   1.000
_cell.length_c   1.000
_cell.angle_alpha   90.00
_cell.angle_beta   90.00
_cell.angle_gamma   90.00
#
_symmetry.space_group_name_H-M   'P 1'
#
loop_
_entity.id
_entity.type
_entity.pdbx_description
1 polymer ?
#
loop_
_entity_poly.entity_id
_entity_poly.type
_entity_poly.pdbx_seq_one_letter_code
_entity_poly.pdbx_strand_id
1 'polypeptide(L)'
;MKKIKAVLLMSVLSAVAMLAACTKETTGDPKVKYFVDGVEAEAAPDKNFYKAVSIESNSKEASIVWDVATWSLETSNTTGKETVNVYFEYQNKPVTVDGIGFDSLQDAFNYIGDGSKRIYLTRDVKGGGNTAEGAEINIELGGFTIDGIGEDTIINNGKMTIYGAGTITNSVNGEYSKSIVNYGELTLQGVTVTNDTDSVAIWNSENGSSVLTIKDSDISHSHTNVMTVVNSGTMEIVSGSITGVGDSFHPVIYNNRGSAVLTLTGGSVTNNAEGYAIYNESGVINLGGTTYTESYNMPSAE
;
A
#
# COMPACT_ATOMS: atom_id res chain seq x y z
N MET A 1 -54.12 -10.19 -23.52
CA MET A 1 -53.11 -10.60 -24.51
C MET A 1 -51.86 -9.76 -24.33
N LYS A 2 -50.71 -10.43 -24.13
CA LYS A 2 -49.36 -9.86 -24.05
C LYS A 2 -48.94 -9.24 -25.39
N LYS A 3 -48.29 -8.08 -25.38
CA LYS A 3 -47.36 -7.60 -26.43
C LYS A 3 -46.16 -6.97 -25.71
N ILE A 4 -45.15 -7.79 -25.40
CA ILE A 4 -43.84 -7.88 -26.07
C ILE A 4 -43.13 -6.52 -26.12
N LYS A 5 -42.30 -6.26 -25.09
CA LYS A 5 -41.15 -5.36 -25.15
C LYS A 5 -39.99 -6.14 -25.75
N ALA A 6 -39.62 -5.81 -26.98
CA ALA A 6 -38.34 -6.14 -27.57
C ALA A 6 -38.07 -5.10 -28.68
N VAL A 7 -36.78 -4.92 -28.98
CA VAL A 7 -36.18 -4.03 -30.00
C VAL A 7 -35.93 -2.61 -29.42
N LEU A 8 -34.71 -2.12 -29.24
CA LEU A 8 -33.48 -2.34 -30.01
C LEU A 8 -32.23 -2.39 -29.11
N LEU A 9 -31.73 -3.61 -28.94
CA LEU A 9 -30.44 -3.98 -28.36
C LEU A 9 -29.37 -3.82 -29.46
N MET A 10 -28.87 -2.61 -29.74
CA MET A 10 -27.85 -2.44 -30.80
C MET A 10 -26.89 -1.23 -30.69
N SER A 11 -26.86 -0.47 -29.59
CA SER A 11 -25.95 0.68 -29.44
C SER A 11 -24.87 0.53 -28.36
N VAL A 12 -24.96 -0.48 -27.49
CA VAL A 12 -24.01 -0.63 -26.35
C VAL A 12 -22.67 -1.25 -26.78
N LEU A 13 -22.63 -2.01 -27.88
CA LEU A 13 -21.42 -2.72 -28.30
C LEU A 13 -20.38 -1.81 -28.99
N SER A 14 -20.76 -0.59 -29.41
CA SER A 14 -19.87 0.37 -30.07
C SER A 14 -19.08 1.23 -29.07
N ALA A 15 -19.69 1.59 -27.94
CA ALA A 15 -19.04 2.45 -26.94
C ALA A 15 -17.91 1.73 -26.17
N VAL A 16 -18.01 0.42 -25.99
CA VAL A 16 -16.97 -0.39 -25.31
C VAL A 16 -15.71 -0.53 -26.17
N ALA A 17 -15.82 -0.45 -27.49
CA ALA A 17 -14.66 -0.51 -28.40
C ALA A 17 -13.85 0.80 -28.43
N MET A 18 -14.46 1.93 -28.09
CA MET A 18 -13.80 3.24 -28.16
C MET A 18 -12.90 3.54 -26.94
N LEU A 19 -13.18 2.95 -25.77
CA LEU A 19 -12.37 3.16 -24.58
C LEU A 19 -11.08 2.31 -24.56
N ALA A 20 -11.00 1.25 -25.38
CA ALA A 20 -9.81 0.42 -25.51
C ALA A 20 -8.68 1.07 -26.37
N ALA A 21 -8.96 2.19 -27.03
CA ALA A 21 -8.01 2.85 -27.93
C ALA A 21 -7.19 3.99 -27.27
N CYS A 22 -7.48 4.36 -26.03
CA CYS A 22 -6.70 5.39 -25.32
C CYS A 22 -5.67 4.74 -24.39
N THR A 23 -4.71 4.03 -24.97
CA THR A 23 -3.50 3.64 -24.25
C THR A 23 -2.30 4.43 -24.78
N LYS A 24 -1.62 5.06 -23.82
CA LYS A 24 -0.16 5.27 -23.77
C LYS A 24 0.42 6.40 -24.65
N GLU A 25 0.80 7.50 -23.98
CA GLU A 25 2.19 7.98 -23.89
C GLU A 25 2.20 9.40 -23.30
N THR A 26 2.87 9.59 -22.17
CA THR A 26 3.93 10.60 -21.93
C THR A 26 4.19 10.73 -20.43
N THR A 27 5.48 10.69 -20.07
CA THR A 27 6.00 11.08 -18.76
C THR A 27 5.69 12.56 -18.52
N GLY A 28 4.81 12.82 -17.56
CA GLY A 28 4.32 14.15 -17.16
C GLY A 28 2.94 14.00 -16.54
N ASP A 29 2.60 14.79 -15.52
CA ASP A 29 1.31 14.73 -14.83
C ASP A 29 0.14 14.57 -15.81
N PRO A 30 -0.81 13.64 -15.58
CA PRO A 30 -1.90 13.39 -16.51
C PRO A 30 -2.81 14.62 -16.61
N LYS A 31 -2.63 15.42 -17.66
CA LYS A 31 -3.54 16.50 -18.04
C LYS A 31 -4.76 15.91 -18.73
N VAL A 32 -5.91 15.95 -18.06
CA VAL A 32 -7.19 15.57 -18.68
C VAL A 32 -7.72 16.77 -19.47
N LYS A 33 -7.73 16.66 -20.80
CA LYS A 33 -8.36 17.63 -21.69
C LYS A 33 -9.84 17.30 -21.87
N TYR A 34 -10.72 18.30 -21.81
CA TYR A 34 -12.11 18.15 -22.20
C TYR A 34 -12.61 19.37 -22.97
N PHE A 35 -13.57 19.12 -23.85
CA PHE A 35 -14.19 20.11 -24.72
C PHE A 35 -15.59 20.45 -24.21
N VAL A 36 -15.85 21.74 -23.99
CA VAL A 36 -17.19 22.27 -23.76
C VAL A 36 -17.43 23.31 -24.86
N ASP A 37 -18.45 23.10 -25.69
CA ASP A 37 -18.81 23.97 -26.82
C ASP A 37 -17.64 24.37 -27.74
N GLY A 38 -16.72 23.44 -27.99
CA GLY A 38 -15.59 23.65 -28.92
C GLY A 38 -14.43 24.48 -28.37
N VAL A 39 -14.43 24.82 -27.08
CA VAL A 39 -13.32 25.52 -26.42
C VAL A 39 -12.51 24.54 -25.59
N GLU A 40 -11.19 24.49 -25.84
CA GLU A 40 -10.23 23.70 -25.08
C GLU A 40 -9.92 24.43 -23.76
N ALA A 41 -10.23 23.80 -22.63
CA ALA A 41 -9.88 24.33 -21.31
C ALA A 41 -8.88 23.40 -20.61
N GLU A 42 -7.88 24.00 -19.97
CA GLU A 42 -6.79 23.32 -19.28
C GLU A 42 -6.90 23.61 -17.78
N ALA A 43 -6.95 22.57 -16.95
CA ALA A 43 -7.00 22.71 -15.49
C ALA A 43 -5.70 22.18 -14.86
N ALA A 44 -5.13 22.96 -13.93
CA ALA A 44 -4.03 22.52 -13.08
C ALA A 44 -4.56 21.62 -11.95
N PRO A 45 -3.78 20.61 -11.50
CA PRO A 45 -4.22 19.69 -10.47
C PRO A 45 -4.07 20.34 -9.10
N ASP A 46 -5.17 20.84 -8.53
CA ASP A 46 -5.22 21.21 -7.12
C ASP A 46 -6.39 20.54 -6.40
N LYS A 47 -6.14 20.23 -5.13
CA LYS A 47 -6.91 19.32 -4.26
C LYS A 47 -8.37 19.77 -4.11
N ASN A 48 -9.28 18.81 -4.26
CA ASN A 48 -10.75 18.88 -4.16
C ASN A 48 -11.45 19.25 -5.47
N PHE A 49 -11.83 18.23 -6.25
CA PHE A 49 -12.75 18.41 -7.38
C PHE A 49 -14.21 18.44 -6.87
N TYR A 50 -14.82 19.63 -6.91
CA TYR A 50 -16.25 19.76 -7.13
C TYR A 50 -16.42 20.19 -8.58
N LYS A 51 -16.96 19.33 -9.45
CA LYS A 51 -17.27 19.74 -10.83
C LYS A 51 -18.78 19.83 -10.99
N ALA A 52 -19.32 21.04 -10.99
CA ALA A 52 -20.67 21.29 -11.47
C ALA A 52 -20.67 21.14 -12.99
N VAL A 53 -21.40 20.16 -13.52
CA VAL A 53 -21.64 20.03 -14.97
C VAL A 53 -23.00 20.67 -15.26
N SER A 54 -23.01 21.89 -15.81
CA SER A 54 -24.24 22.54 -16.27
C SER A 54 -24.60 21.98 -17.65
N ILE A 55 -25.72 21.27 -17.73
CA ILE A 55 -26.28 20.80 -19.01
C ILE A 55 -27.44 21.70 -19.37
N GLU A 56 -27.30 22.55 -20.38
CA GLU A 56 -28.43 23.28 -20.96
C GLU A 56 -29.17 22.36 -21.94
N SER A 57 -30.38 21.91 -21.57
CA SER A 57 -31.25 21.15 -22.47
C SER A 57 -32.44 22.00 -22.92
N ASN A 58 -32.67 22.06 -24.23
CA ASN A 58 -33.88 22.63 -24.82
C ASN A 58 -35.00 21.58 -25.05
N SER A 59 -34.79 20.34 -24.61
CA SER A 59 -35.73 19.23 -24.80
C SER A 59 -35.96 18.43 -23.52
N LYS A 60 -37.21 17.98 -23.32
CA LYS A 60 -37.68 17.29 -22.09
C LYS A 60 -37.08 15.91 -21.81
N GLU A 61 -36.12 15.43 -22.61
CA GLU A 61 -35.48 14.13 -22.41
C GLU A 61 -33.97 14.29 -22.53
N ALA A 62 -33.28 14.34 -21.38
CA ALA A 62 -31.85 14.13 -21.29
C ALA A 62 -31.62 12.70 -20.76
N SER A 63 -30.91 11.87 -21.51
CA SER A 63 -30.43 10.58 -21.02
C SER A 63 -28.94 10.67 -20.77
N ILE A 64 -28.55 10.49 -19.51
CA ILE A 64 -27.15 10.38 -19.08
C ILE A 64 -26.96 8.93 -18.65
N VAL A 65 -25.89 8.30 -19.12
CA VAL A 65 -25.61 6.90 -18.83
C VAL A 65 -24.29 6.77 -18.07
N TRP A 66 -24.38 6.11 -16.91
CA TRP A 66 -23.39 5.25 -16.22
C TRP A 66 -22.62 5.68 -14.96
N ASP A 67 -22.57 4.64 -14.12
CA ASP A 67 -21.68 4.08 -13.09
C ASP A 67 -21.38 4.77 -11.74
N VAL A 68 -21.72 3.99 -10.69
CA VAL A 68 -21.32 4.00 -9.27
C VAL A 68 -21.11 5.35 -8.56
N ALA A 69 -22.19 6.01 -8.16
CA ALA A 69 -22.19 7.03 -7.09
C ALA A 69 -23.54 7.08 -6.37
N THR A 70 -23.58 7.44 -5.09
CA THR A 70 -24.80 7.86 -4.36
C THR A 70 -25.01 9.37 -4.56
N TRP A 71 -26.27 9.79 -4.79
CA TRP A 71 -26.61 11.13 -5.28
C TRP A 71 -27.44 11.93 -4.27
N SER A 72 -27.21 13.24 -4.22
CA SER A 72 -28.22 14.23 -3.79
C SER A 72 -28.58 15.11 -4.98
N LEU A 73 -29.88 15.35 -5.19
CA LEU A 73 -30.40 16.17 -6.28
C LEU A 73 -30.99 17.45 -5.68
N GLU A 74 -30.37 18.60 -5.96
CA GLU A 74 -30.98 19.90 -5.72
C GLU A 74 -31.38 20.52 -7.06
N THR A 75 -32.66 20.88 -7.18
CA THR A 75 -33.18 21.60 -8.35
C THR A 75 -33.55 23.01 -7.92
N SER A 76 -33.02 24.02 -8.58
CA SER A 76 -33.46 25.41 -8.43
C SER A 76 -34.08 25.88 -9.74
N ASN A 77 -35.38 26.14 -9.72
CA ASN A 77 -36.12 26.54 -10.92
C ASN A 77 -36.00 28.06 -11.09
N THR A 78 -35.24 28.52 -12.08
CA THR A 78 -35.26 29.92 -12.52
C THR A 78 -35.55 29.96 -14.02
N THR A 79 -36.79 30.31 -14.36
CA THR A 79 -37.22 30.79 -15.69
C THR A 79 -36.57 30.09 -16.90
N GLY A 80 -37.06 28.90 -17.22
CA GLY A 80 -36.94 28.30 -18.56
C GLY A 80 -35.60 27.62 -18.90
N LYS A 81 -34.63 27.61 -17.98
CA LYS A 81 -33.43 26.77 -18.06
C LYS A 81 -33.34 25.89 -16.82
N GLU A 82 -33.30 24.57 -16.99
CA GLU A 82 -32.96 23.66 -15.89
C GLU A 82 -31.43 23.54 -15.85
N THR A 83 -30.83 24.12 -14.82
CA THR A 83 -29.43 23.84 -14.49
C THR A 83 -29.42 22.64 -13.55
N VAL A 84 -28.97 21.48 -14.04
CA VAL A 84 -28.74 20.31 -13.19
C VAL A 84 -27.30 20.35 -12.72
N ASN A 85 -27.08 20.66 -11.45
CA ASN A 85 -25.75 20.54 -10.86
C ASN A 85 -25.52 19.08 -10.47
N VAL A 86 -24.72 18.36 -11.25
CA VAL A 86 -24.23 17.03 -10.86
C VAL A 86 -22.95 17.22 -10.05
N TYR A 87 -22.96 16.81 -8.79
CA TYR A 87 -21.75 16.77 -7.96
C TYR A 87 -21.11 15.39 -8.07
N PHE A 88 -19.88 15.36 -8.60
CA PHE A 88 -19.05 14.15 -8.56
C PHE A 88 -18.30 14.14 -7.23
N GLU A 89 -18.79 13.39 -6.25
CA GLU A 89 -17.96 13.03 -5.11
C GLU A 89 -17.11 11.83 -5.54
N TYR A 90 -15.96 12.09 -6.16
CA TYR A 90 -14.91 11.07 -6.20
C TYR A 90 -14.59 10.82 -4.75
N GLN A 91 -15.10 9.71 -4.21
CA GLN A 91 -14.92 9.34 -2.81
C GLN A 91 -13.42 9.33 -2.58
N ASN A 92 -12.93 10.41 -1.97
CA ASN A 92 -11.54 10.70 -1.72
C ASN A 92 -11.16 9.76 -0.57
N LYS A 93 -11.10 8.47 -0.86
CA LYS A 93 -10.82 7.39 0.08
C LYS A 93 -9.35 7.01 -0.02
N PRO A 94 -8.65 6.87 1.12
CA PRO A 94 -7.21 6.62 1.12
C PRO A 94 -6.83 5.29 0.48
N VAL A 95 -7.74 4.31 0.46
CA VAL A 95 -7.50 2.96 -0.02
C VAL A 95 -8.50 2.61 -1.12
N THR A 96 -8.06 1.94 -2.18
CA THR A 96 -8.95 1.44 -3.24
C THR A 96 -8.69 -0.03 -3.57
N VAL A 97 -9.76 -0.78 -3.82
CA VAL A 97 -9.74 -2.19 -4.27
C VAL A 97 -10.72 -2.32 -5.43
N ASP A 98 -10.26 -2.74 -6.60
CA ASP A 98 -11.08 -2.88 -7.82
C ASP A 98 -11.96 -1.63 -8.14
N GLY A 99 -11.44 -0.44 -7.85
CA GLY A 99 -12.15 0.83 -8.05
C GLY A 99 -13.12 1.23 -6.92
N ILE A 100 -13.31 0.39 -5.90
CA ILE A 100 -14.09 0.70 -4.70
C ILE A 100 -13.18 1.37 -3.67
N GLY A 101 -13.59 2.52 -3.13
CA GLY A 101 -12.84 3.27 -2.12
C GLY A 101 -13.21 2.88 -0.68
N PHE A 102 -12.22 2.80 0.21
CA PHE A 102 -12.35 2.46 1.63
C PHE A 102 -11.70 3.51 2.53
N ASP A 103 -12.32 3.79 3.68
CA ASP A 103 -11.80 4.77 4.66
C ASP A 103 -10.55 4.28 5.40
N SER A 104 -10.36 2.97 5.48
CA SER A 104 -9.24 2.36 6.18
C SER A 104 -8.69 1.15 5.43
N LEU A 105 -7.44 0.78 5.75
CA LEU A 105 -6.84 -0.45 5.24
C LEU A 105 -7.55 -1.70 5.77
N GLN A 106 -8.00 -1.67 7.03
CA GLN A 106 -8.76 -2.78 7.62
C GLN A 106 -10.08 -3.04 6.91
N ASP A 107 -10.82 -2.00 6.52
CA ASP A 107 -12.07 -2.17 5.75
C ASP A 107 -11.81 -2.81 4.39
N ALA A 108 -10.71 -2.43 3.73
CA ALA A 108 -10.28 -3.05 2.48
C ALA A 108 -9.92 -4.53 2.70
N PHE A 109 -9.19 -4.87 3.77
CA PHE A 109 -8.90 -6.28 4.10
C PHE A 109 -10.17 -7.08 4.40
N ASN A 110 -11.10 -6.53 5.17
CA ASN A 110 -12.38 -7.17 5.46
C ASN A 110 -13.21 -7.42 4.19
N TYR A 111 -13.16 -6.49 3.24
CA TYR A 111 -13.81 -6.64 1.94
C TYR A 111 -13.18 -7.76 1.10
N ILE A 112 -11.86 -7.91 1.13
CA ILE A 112 -11.14 -8.95 0.39
C ILE A 112 -11.40 -10.34 1.01
N GLY A 113 -11.46 -10.44 2.33
CA GLY A 113 -11.62 -11.71 3.04
C GLY A 113 -10.43 -12.64 2.79
N ASP A 114 -10.70 -13.90 2.44
CA ASP A 114 -9.73 -14.92 2.04
C ASP A 114 -9.42 -14.91 0.53
N GLY A 115 -9.91 -13.90 -0.20
CA GLY A 115 -9.74 -13.77 -1.65
C GLY A 115 -8.37 -13.26 -2.09
N SER A 116 -8.22 -13.11 -3.42
CA SER A 116 -7.03 -12.53 -4.05
C SER A 116 -7.36 -11.19 -4.71
N LYS A 117 -6.72 -10.11 -4.27
CA LYS A 117 -6.99 -8.74 -4.72
C LYS A 117 -5.76 -7.84 -4.67
N ARG A 118 -5.84 -6.71 -5.37
CA ARG A 118 -4.86 -5.62 -5.31
C ARG A 118 -5.46 -4.40 -4.61
N ILE A 119 -4.67 -3.81 -3.73
CA ILE A 119 -4.94 -2.55 -3.03
C ILE A 119 -4.04 -1.47 -3.62
N TYR A 120 -4.61 -0.29 -3.87
CA TYR A 120 -3.84 0.92 -4.19
C TYR A 120 -4.09 1.98 -3.13
N LEU A 121 -3.01 2.59 -2.64
CA LEU A 121 -3.09 3.78 -1.82
C LEU A 121 -3.23 5.03 -2.70
N THR A 122 -4.11 5.94 -2.30
CA THR A 122 -4.30 7.24 -2.98
C THR A 122 -3.81 8.42 -2.14
N ARG A 123 -3.48 8.17 -0.87
CA ARG A 123 -2.78 9.07 0.06
C ARG A 123 -2.30 8.28 1.28
N ASP A 124 -1.65 8.97 2.21
CA ASP A 124 -1.27 8.40 3.51
C ASP A 124 -2.48 7.84 4.29
N VAL A 125 -2.30 6.66 4.87
CA VAL A 125 -3.29 5.95 5.67
C VAL A 125 -2.87 5.98 7.13
N LYS A 126 -3.81 6.36 8.00
CA LYS A 126 -3.69 6.17 9.44
C LYS A 126 -4.41 4.89 9.84
N GLY A 127 -3.70 4.04 10.56
CA GLY A 127 -4.10 2.69 10.90
C GLY A 127 -3.78 1.70 9.79
N GLY A 128 -3.39 0.49 10.19
CA GLY A 128 -3.22 -0.61 9.26
C GLY A 128 -4.30 -1.67 9.46
N GLY A 129 -3.92 -2.93 9.47
CA GLY A 129 -4.88 -4.01 9.65
C GLY A 129 -4.32 -5.42 9.53
N ASN A 130 -5.19 -6.40 9.75
CA ASN A 130 -4.90 -7.82 9.65
C ASN A 130 -5.60 -8.45 8.44
N THR A 131 -4.86 -9.29 7.71
CA THR A 131 -5.44 -10.10 6.63
C THR A 131 -5.99 -11.40 7.17
N ALA A 132 -6.92 -12.03 6.44
CA ALA A 132 -7.35 -13.40 6.74
C ALA A 132 -6.29 -14.42 6.31
N GLU A 133 -6.31 -15.60 6.92
CA GLU A 133 -5.61 -16.77 6.37
C GLU A 133 -6.16 -17.09 4.97
N GLY A 134 -5.28 -17.53 4.07
CA GLY A 134 -5.64 -17.85 2.68
C GLY A 134 -5.76 -16.64 1.74
N ALA A 135 -5.81 -15.41 2.26
CA ALA A 135 -5.84 -14.21 1.44
C ALA A 135 -4.56 -14.06 0.59
N GLU A 136 -4.69 -13.57 -0.64
CA GLU A 136 -3.56 -13.20 -1.51
C GLU A 136 -3.63 -11.73 -1.91
N ILE A 137 -2.88 -10.87 -1.21
CA ILE A 137 -3.02 -9.43 -1.29
C ILE A 137 -1.77 -8.79 -1.88
N ASN A 138 -1.97 -7.89 -2.83
CA ASN A 138 -0.92 -7.04 -3.38
C ASN A 138 -1.20 -5.58 -3.03
N ILE A 139 -0.32 -4.92 -2.27
CA ILE A 139 -0.49 -3.52 -1.86
C ILE A 139 0.52 -2.65 -2.61
N GLU A 140 0.03 -1.67 -3.37
CA GLU A 140 0.86 -0.66 -4.03
C GLU A 140 0.85 0.64 -3.23
N LEU A 141 2.02 1.05 -2.71
CA LEU A 141 2.12 2.23 -1.83
C LEU A 141 2.10 3.56 -2.59
N GLY A 142 2.56 3.62 -3.84
CA GLY A 142 2.45 4.82 -4.69
C GLY A 142 3.15 6.09 -4.15
N GLY A 143 4.10 5.94 -3.23
CA GLY A 143 4.81 7.01 -2.53
C GLY A 143 4.21 7.36 -1.16
N PHE A 144 3.12 6.70 -0.75
CA PHE A 144 2.38 7.03 0.47
C PHE A 144 2.81 6.20 1.68
N THR A 145 2.39 6.67 2.85
CA THR A 145 2.68 6.05 4.14
C THR A 145 1.48 5.30 4.70
N ILE A 146 1.71 4.09 5.22
CA ILE A 146 0.80 3.42 6.17
C ILE A 146 1.40 3.61 7.55
N ASP A 147 0.71 4.35 8.41
CA ASP A 147 1.18 4.62 9.77
C ASP A 147 0.20 4.03 10.80
N GLY A 148 0.70 3.08 11.58
CA GLY A 148 -0.06 2.41 12.63
C GLY A 148 -0.60 3.38 13.68
N ILE A 149 -1.80 3.09 14.17
CA ILE A 149 -2.43 3.83 15.28
C ILE A 149 -2.65 2.94 16.51
N GLY A 150 -2.11 1.72 16.50
CA GLY A 150 -2.28 0.71 17.53
C GLY A 150 -1.00 -0.09 17.73
N GLU A 151 -1.12 -1.29 18.31
CA GLU A 151 0.04 -2.16 18.57
C GLU A 151 0.74 -2.53 17.27
N ASP A 152 0.08 -3.20 16.33
CA ASP A 152 0.72 -3.55 15.06
C ASP A 152 0.14 -2.77 13.88
N THR A 153 0.98 -2.39 12.91
CA THR A 153 0.51 -1.72 11.69
C THR A 153 -0.05 -2.76 10.71
N ILE A 154 0.76 -3.70 10.26
CA ILE A 154 0.31 -4.77 9.35
C ILE A 154 0.48 -6.13 10.03
N ILE A 155 -0.59 -6.93 10.04
CA ILE A 155 -0.55 -8.35 10.43
C ILE A 155 -0.90 -9.19 9.19
N ASN A 156 0.11 -9.88 8.64
CA ASN A 156 -0.09 -10.78 7.51
C ASN A 156 -0.33 -12.21 7.97
N ASN A 157 -1.54 -12.74 7.74
CA ASN A 157 -1.87 -14.16 7.97
C ASN A 157 -1.96 -14.98 6.67
N GLY A 158 -1.77 -14.35 5.51
CA GLY A 158 -1.92 -14.97 4.19
C GLY A 158 -0.67 -14.81 3.35
N LYS A 159 -0.86 -14.63 2.05
CA LYS A 159 0.19 -14.26 1.10
C LYS A 159 0.06 -12.78 0.76
N MET A 160 1.11 -12.01 1.01
CA MET A 160 1.12 -10.57 0.82
C MET A 160 2.36 -10.14 0.04
N THR A 161 2.17 -9.25 -0.93
CA THR A 161 3.25 -8.49 -1.56
C THR A 161 2.97 -7.01 -1.35
N ILE A 162 3.90 -6.28 -0.73
CA ILE A 162 3.83 -4.82 -0.60
C ILE A 162 4.92 -4.23 -1.47
N TYR A 163 4.54 -3.36 -2.41
CA TYR A 163 5.45 -2.87 -3.43
C TYR A 163 5.25 -1.41 -3.81
N GLY A 164 6.26 -0.88 -4.49
CA GLY A 164 6.32 0.53 -4.90
C GLY A 164 6.86 1.40 -3.77
N ALA A 165 7.46 2.54 -4.15
CA ALA A 165 7.99 3.50 -3.17
C ALA A 165 6.91 3.85 -2.14
N GLY A 166 7.29 4.02 -0.87
CA GLY A 166 6.37 4.34 0.21
C GLY A 166 6.86 3.75 1.53
N THR A 167 6.18 4.11 2.60
CA THR A 167 6.64 3.81 3.97
C THR A 167 5.58 3.02 4.74
N ILE A 168 6.00 2.00 5.48
CA ILE A 168 5.21 1.36 6.51
C ILE A 168 5.89 1.69 7.84
N THR A 169 5.18 2.37 8.72
CA THR A 169 5.71 2.74 10.03
C THR A 169 4.67 2.51 11.12
N ASN A 170 5.15 2.41 12.35
CA ASN A 170 4.33 2.54 13.53
C ASN A 170 4.87 3.70 14.35
N SER A 171 4.09 4.77 14.47
CA SER A 171 4.47 5.95 15.25
C SER A 171 3.88 5.97 16.67
N VAL A 172 3.16 4.93 17.10
CA VAL A 172 2.49 4.91 18.40
C VAL A 172 3.33 4.19 19.43
N ASN A 173 3.87 4.95 20.38
CA ASN A 173 4.67 4.46 21.51
C ASN A 173 3.90 3.42 22.34
N GLY A 174 4.15 2.15 22.03
CA GLY A 174 3.78 0.99 22.81
C GLY A 174 4.97 0.04 22.84
N GLU A 175 5.23 -0.55 24.01
CA GLU A 175 6.37 -1.45 24.27
C GLU A 175 6.40 -2.68 23.32
N TYR A 176 5.27 -2.96 22.67
CA TYR A 176 5.10 -4.10 21.78
C TYR A 176 4.69 -3.70 20.36
N SER A 177 4.78 -2.42 20.01
CA SER A 177 4.20 -1.93 18.76
C SER A 177 5.07 -2.26 17.56
N LYS A 178 4.60 -3.04 16.57
CA LYS A 178 5.41 -3.41 15.39
C LYS A 178 4.88 -2.76 14.12
N SER A 179 5.75 -2.58 13.14
CA SER A 179 5.29 -2.14 11.81
C SER A 179 4.73 -3.31 11.03
N ILE A 180 5.38 -4.47 11.11
CA ILE A 180 4.90 -5.69 10.45
C ILE A 180 5.03 -6.90 11.36
N VAL A 181 3.96 -7.66 11.47
CA VAL A 181 3.93 -9.03 11.98
C VAL A 181 3.56 -9.97 10.84
N ASN A 182 4.47 -10.89 10.52
CA ASN A 182 4.26 -11.86 9.45
C ASN A 182 4.05 -13.27 10.01
N TYR A 183 2.87 -13.84 9.78
CA TYR A 183 2.51 -15.23 10.05
C TYR A 183 2.38 -16.08 8.78
N GLY A 184 2.48 -15.47 7.59
CA GLY A 184 2.35 -16.13 6.30
C GLY A 184 3.49 -15.82 5.32
N GLU A 185 3.19 -15.70 4.03
CA GLU A 185 4.19 -15.34 3.02
C GLU A 185 4.15 -13.83 2.77
N LEU A 186 5.25 -13.12 3.01
CA LEU A 186 5.39 -11.69 2.79
C LEU A 186 6.55 -11.39 1.84
N THR A 187 6.29 -10.63 0.80
CA THR A 187 7.31 -10.02 -0.05
C THR A 187 7.26 -8.49 0.08
N LEU A 188 8.40 -7.89 0.38
CA LEU A 188 8.61 -6.44 0.37
C LEU A 188 9.43 -6.07 -0.88
N GLN A 189 8.92 -5.14 -1.69
CA GLN A 189 9.57 -4.76 -2.95
C GLN A 189 9.60 -3.23 -3.19
N GLY A 190 10.75 -2.61 -3.00
CA GLY A 190 10.89 -1.15 -3.24
C GLY A 190 10.26 -0.29 -2.15
N VAL A 191 10.08 -0.82 -0.94
CA VAL A 191 9.38 -0.14 0.17
C VAL A 191 10.35 0.22 1.30
N THR A 192 9.97 1.20 2.12
CA THR A 192 10.63 1.49 3.38
C THR A 192 9.79 0.98 4.54
N VAL A 193 10.42 0.29 5.49
CA VAL A 193 9.79 -0.12 6.75
C VAL A 193 10.58 0.47 7.91
N THR A 194 9.94 1.32 8.69
CA THR A 194 10.52 1.89 9.92
C THR A 194 9.66 1.54 11.11
N ASN A 195 10.19 1.66 12.32
CA ASN A 195 9.37 1.68 13.53
C ASN A 195 9.93 2.74 14.44
N ASP A 196 9.08 3.68 14.86
CA ASP A 196 9.48 4.85 15.63
C ASP A 196 9.19 4.65 17.12
N THR A 197 9.10 3.39 17.56
CA THR A 197 8.81 2.97 18.95
C THR A 197 9.97 2.17 19.54
N ASP A 198 9.88 1.79 20.82
CA ASP A 198 10.88 0.93 21.47
C ASP A 198 10.62 -0.57 21.16
N SER A 199 10.26 -0.91 19.92
CA SER A 199 9.93 -2.28 19.52
C SER A 199 10.37 -2.63 18.09
N VAL A 200 10.24 -3.89 17.72
CA VAL A 200 10.83 -4.42 16.48
C VAL A 200 10.10 -3.88 15.24
N ALA A 201 10.83 -3.56 14.17
CA ALA A 201 10.20 -3.10 12.93
C ALA A 201 9.45 -4.25 12.24
N ILE A 202 10.09 -5.42 12.16
CA ILE A 202 9.49 -6.62 11.58
C ILE A 202 9.66 -7.81 12.52
N TRP A 203 8.55 -8.50 12.80
CA TRP A 203 8.55 -9.83 13.40
C TRP A 203 8.10 -10.85 12.35
N ASN A 204 9.03 -11.69 11.89
CA ASN A 204 8.72 -12.86 11.06
C ASN A 204 8.53 -14.08 11.97
N SER A 205 7.30 -14.56 12.09
CA SER A 205 6.90 -15.54 13.10
C SER A 205 7.45 -16.95 12.85
N GLU A 206 7.32 -17.81 13.85
CA GLU A 206 7.70 -19.23 13.80
C GLU A 206 6.59 -20.14 13.25
N ASN A 207 5.39 -19.62 12.99
CA ASN A 207 4.33 -20.42 12.38
C ASN A 207 4.89 -20.99 11.08
N GLY A 208 4.97 -22.32 10.96
CA GLY A 208 5.83 -23.07 10.03
C GLY A 208 5.70 -22.78 8.52
N SER A 209 4.90 -21.79 8.15
CA SER A 209 4.71 -21.24 6.81
C SER A 209 5.15 -19.77 6.67
N SER A 210 5.74 -19.17 7.73
CA SER A 210 6.14 -17.76 7.71
C SER A 210 7.39 -17.58 6.85
N VAL A 211 7.22 -16.90 5.72
CA VAL A 211 8.27 -16.60 4.76
C VAL A 211 8.33 -15.10 4.55
N LEU A 212 9.49 -14.48 4.76
CA LEU A 212 9.76 -13.07 4.49
C LEU A 212 10.79 -12.95 3.37
N THR A 213 10.43 -12.30 2.27
CA THR A 213 11.36 -11.97 1.17
C THR A 213 11.52 -10.46 1.05
N ILE A 214 12.77 -9.99 1.03
CA ILE A 214 13.10 -8.56 0.94
C ILE A 214 13.82 -8.30 -0.38
N LYS A 215 13.26 -7.41 -1.19
CA LYS A 215 13.78 -6.98 -2.50
C LYS A 215 13.78 -5.46 -2.56
N ASP A 216 14.94 -4.87 -2.80
CA ASP A 216 15.12 -3.43 -2.99
C ASP A 216 14.40 -2.58 -1.93
N SER A 217 14.30 -3.09 -0.70
CA SER A 217 13.55 -2.46 0.38
C SER A 217 14.48 -2.10 1.52
N ASP A 218 14.17 -1.00 2.18
CA ASP A 218 14.97 -0.48 3.29
C ASP A 218 14.20 -0.65 4.60
N ILE A 219 14.78 -1.38 5.54
CA ILE A 219 14.20 -1.64 6.84
C ILE A 219 15.09 -0.99 7.88
N SER A 220 14.55 -0.10 8.71
CA SER A 220 15.38 0.59 9.68
C SER A 220 14.75 0.80 11.05
N HIS A 221 15.61 0.84 12.06
CA HIS A 221 15.26 1.23 13.41
C HIS A 221 16.31 2.19 13.98
N SER A 222 15.88 3.26 14.67
CA SER A 222 16.79 4.26 15.24
C SER A 222 16.99 4.15 16.75
N HIS A 223 16.13 3.43 17.49
CA HIS A 223 16.31 3.30 18.93
C HIS A 223 17.37 2.24 19.26
N THR A 224 18.18 2.57 20.26
CA THR A 224 19.12 1.66 20.91
C THR A 224 18.36 0.61 21.73
N ASN A 225 18.96 -0.57 21.91
CA ASN A 225 18.41 -1.69 22.70
C ASN A 225 17.16 -2.35 22.10
N VAL A 226 16.97 -2.25 20.78
CA VAL A 226 15.85 -2.87 20.08
C VAL A 226 16.35 -3.54 18.81
N MET A 227 15.85 -4.74 18.53
CA MET A 227 16.15 -5.45 17.29
C MET A 227 15.36 -4.82 16.14
N THR A 228 15.99 -4.63 14.98
CA THR A 228 15.27 -4.14 13.79
C THR A 228 14.37 -5.23 13.23
N VAL A 229 14.88 -6.47 13.13
CA VAL A 229 14.13 -7.63 12.68
C VAL A 229 14.32 -8.80 13.64
N VAL A 230 13.20 -9.43 14.01
CA VAL A 230 13.19 -10.76 14.63
C VAL A 230 12.75 -11.77 13.58
N ASN A 231 13.63 -12.73 13.27
CA ASN A 231 13.32 -13.83 12.39
C ASN A 231 13.18 -15.14 13.18
N SER A 232 11.97 -15.70 13.19
CA SER A 232 11.70 -17.05 13.69
C SER A 232 11.21 -18.03 12.62
N GLY A 233 11.06 -17.55 11.37
CA GLY A 233 10.61 -18.33 10.21
C GLY A 233 11.69 -18.43 9.14
N THR A 234 11.28 -18.46 7.88
CA THR A 234 12.19 -18.35 6.74
C THR A 234 12.28 -16.89 6.29
N MET A 235 13.50 -16.39 6.10
CA MET A 235 13.77 -15.04 5.63
C MET A 235 14.82 -15.08 4.52
N GLU A 236 14.56 -14.36 3.43
CA GLU A 236 15.51 -14.15 2.35
C GLU A 236 15.70 -12.65 2.08
N ILE A 237 16.95 -12.19 2.15
CA ILE A 237 17.37 -10.85 1.72
C ILE A 237 18.01 -10.98 0.34
N VAL A 238 17.29 -10.53 -0.68
CA VAL A 238 17.74 -10.55 -2.08
C VAL A 238 18.45 -9.26 -2.42
N SER A 239 17.91 -8.12 -2.02
CA SER A 239 18.48 -6.78 -2.20
C SER A 239 17.83 -5.79 -1.23
N GLY A 240 18.38 -4.57 -1.14
CA GLY A 240 17.97 -3.56 -0.15
C GLY A 240 18.86 -3.54 1.10
N SER A 241 18.40 -2.88 2.15
CA SER A 241 19.17 -2.69 3.38
C SER A 241 18.36 -2.96 4.64
N ILE A 242 19.04 -3.49 5.67
CA ILE A 242 18.51 -3.54 7.04
C ILE A 242 19.49 -2.80 7.93
N THR A 243 19.04 -1.70 8.54
CA THR A 243 19.88 -0.81 9.33
C THR A 243 19.33 -0.63 10.73
N GLY A 244 20.15 -0.82 11.75
CA GLY A 244 19.73 -0.64 13.14
C GLY A 244 20.82 -0.03 14.01
N VAL A 245 20.45 0.23 15.26
CA VAL A 245 21.36 0.66 16.34
C VAL A 245 21.37 -0.44 17.39
N GLY A 246 21.97 -1.58 17.05
CA GLY A 246 21.98 -2.77 17.87
C GLY A 246 23.12 -2.79 18.89
N ASP A 247 22.88 -3.43 20.03
CA ASP A 247 23.88 -3.69 21.08
C ASP A 247 24.22 -5.19 21.18
N SER A 248 24.92 -5.60 22.24
CA SER A 248 25.31 -7.01 22.45
C SER A 248 24.14 -7.96 22.79
N PHE A 249 22.99 -7.43 23.22
CA PHE A 249 21.78 -8.16 23.58
C PHE A 249 20.66 -7.99 22.53
N HIS A 250 20.70 -6.92 21.74
CA HIS A 250 19.71 -6.52 20.76
C HIS A 250 20.39 -6.31 19.41
N PRO A 251 20.71 -7.38 18.66
CA PRO A 251 21.31 -7.27 17.34
C PRO A 251 20.36 -6.60 16.34
N VAL A 252 20.87 -6.15 15.19
CA VAL A 252 20.01 -5.62 14.11
C VAL A 252 19.05 -6.71 13.62
N ILE A 253 19.57 -7.91 13.35
CA ILE A 253 18.76 -9.10 13.06
C ILE A 253 18.98 -10.16 14.14
N TYR A 254 17.89 -10.59 14.76
CA TYR A 254 17.88 -11.74 15.66
C TYR A 254 17.27 -12.95 14.95
N ASN A 255 18.11 -13.90 14.55
CA ASN A 255 17.68 -15.17 13.99
C ASN A 255 17.54 -16.19 15.13
N ASN A 256 16.29 -16.50 15.48
CA ASN A 256 15.97 -17.32 16.66
C ASN A 256 15.00 -18.44 16.29
N ARG A 257 15.08 -19.52 17.07
CA ARG A 257 14.28 -20.74 17.07
C ARG A 257 14.79 -21.76 16.07
N GLY A 258 14.87 -23.02 16.50
CA GLY A 258 15.70 -24.06 15.86
C GLY A 258 15.39 -24.37 14.39
N SER A 259 14.28 -23.89 13.85
CA SER A 259 13.89 -24.00 12.43
C SER A 259 14.04 -22.71 11.62
N ALA A 260 14.48 -21.60 12.22
CA ALA A 260 14.66 -20.35 11.50
C ALA A 260 15.74 -20.47 10.43
N VAL A 261 15.45 -19.94 9.25
CA VAL A 261 16.38 -19.90 8.13
C VAL A 261 16.52 -18.46 7.69
N LEU A 262 17.73 -17.93 7.73
CA LEU A 262 18.08 -16.64 7.17
C LEU A 262 19.02 -16.86 5.99
N THR A 263 18.58 -16.47 4.81
CA THR A 263 19.40 -16.50 3.59
C THR A 263 19.67 -15.08 3.13
N LEU A 264 20.94 -14.75 2.90
CA LEU A 264 21.35 -13.48 2.29
C LEU A 264 21.91 -13.81 0.91
N THR A 265 21.14 -13.53 -0.13
CA THR A 265 21.58 -13.64 -1.53
C THR A 265 22.07 -12.30 -2.10
N GLY A 266 21.79 -11.20 -1.40
CA GLY A 266 22.30 -9.86 -1.68
C GLY A 266 21.93 -8.86 -0.57
N GLY A 267 21.95 -7.56 -0.90
CA GLY A 267 21.66 -6.47 0.04
C GLY A 267 22.77 -6.22 1.08
N SER A 268 22.43 -5.51 2.15
CA SER A 268 23.33 -5.20 3.26
C SER A 268 22.62 -5.19 4.61
N VAL A 269 23.32 -5.62 5.66
CA VAL A 269 22.89 -5.45 7.06
C VAL A 269 23.91 -4.59 7.77
N THR A 270 23.46 -3.48 8.36
CA THR A 270 24.33 -2.47 8.98
C THR A 270 23.92 -2.25 10.42
N ASN A 271 24.88 -2.42 11.34
CA ASN A 271 24.75 -1.92 12.70
C ASN A 271 25.49 -0.58 12.82
N ASN A 272 24.79 0.46 13.27
CA ASN A 272 25.33 1.80 13.50
C ASN A 272 25.86 2.00 14.93
N ALA A 273 25.93 0.94 15.75
CA ALA A 273 26.44 0.95 17.12
C ALA A 273 27.42 -0.20 17.40
N GLU A 274 27.98 -0.21 18.62
CA GLU A 274 28.79 -1.31 19.14
C GLU A 274 27.89 -2.51 19.48
N GLY A 275 27.77 -3.47 18.55
CA GLY A 275 26.96 -4.66 18.73
C GLY A 275 26.91 -5.54 17.49
N TYR A 276 26.10 -6.60 17.52
CA TYR A 276 26.02 -7.54 16.41
C TYR A 276 25.04 -7.06 15.33
N ALA A 277 25.48 -7.08 14.07
CA ALA A 277 24.56 -6.90 12.94
C ALA A 277 23.59 -8.09 12.82
N ILE A 278 24.08 -9.32 13.03
CA ILE A 278 23.27 -10.53 12.99
C ILE A 278 23.68 -11.41 14.17
N TYR A 279 22.72 -11.86 14.98
CA TYR A 279 22.93 -12.91 15.97
C TYR A 279 22.07 -14.12 15.63
N ASN A 280 22.69 -15.30 15.64
CA ASN A 280 22.02 -16.57 15.42
C ASN A 280 21.92 -17.33 16.75
N GLU A 281 20.77 -17.26 17.41
CA GLU A 281 20.55 -18.07 18.62
C GLU A 281 20.45 -19.56 18.26
N SER A 282 19.68 -19.86 17.21
CA SER A 282 19.50 -21.19 16.64
C SER A 282 18.95 -21.10 15.22
N GLY A 283 19.08 -22.18 14.44
CA GLY A 283 18.67 -22.22 13.04
C GLY A 283 19.85 -22.14 12.06
N VAL A 284 19.56 -21.81 10.80
CA VAL A 284 20.51 -21.83 9.69
C VAL A 284 20.69 -20.43 9.11
N ILE A 285 21.95 -20.05 8.89
CA ILE A 285 22.32 -18.85 8.15
C ILE A 285 23.04 -19.28 6.86
N ASN A 286 22.51 -18.87 5.72
CA ASN A 286 23.09 -19.12 4.40
C ASN A 286 23.56 -17.79 3.78
N LEU A 287 24.86 -17.67 3.50
CA LEU A 287 25.46 -16.44 2.98
C LEU A 287 25.94 -16.66 1.55
N GLY A 288 25.28 -16.04 0.58
CA GLY A 288 25.60 -16.15 -0.83
C GLY A 288 25.74 -14.79 -1.49
N GLY A 289 26.96 -14.25 -1.59
CA GLY A 289 27.26 -13.07 -2.43
C GLY A 289 27.15 -11.70 -1.76
N THR A 290 27.00 -11.63 -0.43
CA THR A 290 26.78 -10.37 0.31
C THR A 290 28.08 -9.66 0.73
N THR A 291 28.01 -8.33 0.88
CA THR A 291 29.05 -7.52 1.54
C THR A 291 28.65 -7.28 3.00
N TYR A 292 29.52 -7.65 3.94
CA TYR A 292 29.34 -7.38 5.37
C TYR A 292 30.14 -6.13 5.73
N THR A 293 29.50 -5.16 6.37
CA THR A 293 30.20 -4.02 6.95
C THR A 293 29.84 -3.93 8.43
N GLU A 294 30.73 -4.40 9.30
CA GLU A 294 30.74 -3.95 10.69
C GLU A 294 31.53 -2.64 10.72
N SER A 295 30.83 -1.53 10.94
CA SER A 295 31.46 -0.22 11.07
C SER A 295 31.99 -0.07 12.50
N TYR A 296 33.22 -0.52 12.77
CA TYR A 296 33.89 -0.21 14.03
C TYR A 296 34.43 1.23 13.97
N ASN A 297 33.67 2.18 14.49
CA ASN A 297 34.22 3.49 14.84
C ASN A 297 35.01 3.32 16.15
N MET A 298 36.33 3.10 16.04
CA MET A 298 37.20 3.35 17.20
C MET A 298 37.00 4.80 17.64
N PRO A 299 36.69 5.07 18.91
CA PRO A 299 36.91 6.40 19.46
C PRO A 299 38.37 6.75 19.19
N SER A 300 38.62 7.87 18.52
CA SER A 300 39.98 8.40 18.43
C SER A 300 40.51 8.53 19.86
N ALA A 301 41.61 7.86 20.17
CA ALA A 301 42.31 8.05 21.42
C ALA A 301 42.77 9.51 21.49
N GLU A 302 42.11 10.31 22.32
CA GLU A 302 42.65 11.59 22.84
C GLU A 302 43.57 11.33 24.03
#